data_AF-A0A1F3SMI2-F1
#
_entry.id   AF-A0A1F3SMI2-F1
#
_cell.length_a   1.000
_cell.length_b   1.000
_cell.length_c   1.000
_cell.angle_alpha   90.00
_cell.angle_beta   90.00
_cell.angle_gamma   90.00
#
_symmetry.space_group_name_H-M   'P 1'
#
loop_
_entity.id
_entity.type
_entity.pdbx_description
1 polymer ?
#
loop_
_entity_poly.entity_id
_entity_poly.type
_entity_poly.pdbx_seq_one_letter_code
_entity_poly.pdbx_strand_id
1 'polypeptide(L)' 'MEVSEISLGKKLAILAKLRGLTQEQIAKSCSMSRISVNRFFRSHTEIRAGDLGALLGTLGINLEKLVDDAIRYAVTSPQG' A
#
# COMPACT_ATOMS: atom_id res chain seq x y z
N MET A 1 7.52 13.30 -14.72
CA MET A 1 6.20 13.08 -14.07
C MET A 1 6.43 13.18 -12.58
N GLU A 2 5.98 14.26 -11.95
CA GLU A 2 6.11 14.45 -10.51
C GLU A 2 5.32 13.36 -9.76
N VAL A 3 5.98 12.68 -8.82
CA VAL A 3 5.38 11.58 -8.02
C VAL A 3 4.43 12.12 -6.93
N SER A 4 4.39 13.44 -6.73
CA SER A 4 3.64 14.15 -5.69
C SER A 4 2.11 14.12 -5.88
N GLU A 5 1.60 14.09 -7.11
CA GLU A 5 0.13 14.13 -7.37
C GLU A 5 -0.54 12.75 -7.48
N ILE A 6 0.23 11.66 -7.38
CA ILE A 6 -0.31 10.30 -7.55
C ILE A 6 -0.86 9.81 -6.22
N SER A 7 -2.17 9.52 -6.17
CA SER A 7 -2.82 8.90 -5.01
C SER A 7 -2.15 7.60 -4.58
N LEU A 8 -2.28 7.21 -3.31
CA LEU A 8 -1.73 5.96 -2.78
C LEU A 8 -2.16 4.73 -3.61
N GLY A 9 -3.44 4.60 -3.95
CA GLY A 9 -3.94 3.46 -4.73
C GLY A 9 -3.21 3.28 -6.07
N LYS A 10 -2.99 4.38 -6.81
CA LYS A 10 -2.21 4.37 -8.06
C LYS A 10 -0.74 4.04 -7.84
N LYS A 11 -0.11 4.54 -6.76
CA LYS A 11 1.28 4.20 -6.40
C LYS A 11 1.42 2.70 -6.12
N LEU A 12 0.49 2.12 -5.36
CA LEU A 12 0.46 0.69 -5.06
C LEU A 12 0.17 -0.16 -6.31
N ALA A 13 -0.65 0.34 -7.24
CA ALA A 13 -0.89 -0.32 -8.53
C ALA A 13 0.39 -0.42 -9.38
N ILE A 14 1.18 0.64 -9.42
CA ILE A 14 2.48 0.65 -10.11
C ILE A 14 3.42 -0.35 -9.44
N LEU A 15 3.51 -0.34 -8.11
CA LEU A 15 4.35 -1.28 -7.37
C LEU A 15 3.94 -2.74 -7.60
N ALA A 16 2.64 -3.04 -7.58
CA ALA A 16 2.11 -4.37 -7.88
C ALA A 16 2.57 -4.86 -9.27
N LYS A 17 2.50 -3.98 -10.28
CA LYS A 17 2.98 -4.29 -11.64
C LYS A 17 4.49 -4.56 -11.68
N LEU A 18 5.29 -3.75 -10.99
CA LEU A 18 6.75 -3.94 -10.90
C LEU A 18 7.13 -5.24 -10.18
N ARG A 19 6.26 -5.74 -9.28
CA ARG A 19 6.42 -7.02 -8.57
C ARG A 19 5.85 -8.22 -9.33
N GLY A 20 5.28 -8.02 -10.52
CA GLY A 20 4.68 -9.09 -11.31
C GLY A 20 3.38 -9.66 -10.72
N LEU A 21 2.71 -8.92 -9.85
CA LEU A 21 1.46 -9.35 -9.21
C LEU A 21 0.24 -8.88 -10.00
N THR A 22 -0.68 -9.81 -10.25
CA THR A 22 -1.97 -9.54 -10.88
C THR A 22 -3.01 -9.09 -9.85
N GLN A 23 -4.06 -8.38 -10.31
CA GLN A 23 -5.19 -8.01 -9.44
C GLN A 23 -5.90 -9.24 -8.86
N GLU A 24 -5.91 -10.37 -9.58
CA GLU A 24 -6.49 -11.64 -9.13
C GLU A 24 -5.73 -12.21 -7.92
N GLN A 25 -4.39 -12.25 -8.01
CA GLN A 25 -3.53 -12.72 -6.92
C GLN A 25 -3.65 -11.85 -5.68
N ILE A 26 -3.72 -10.53 -5.87
CA ILE A 26 -3.89 -9.56 -4.78
C ILE A 26 -5.27 -9.71 -4.13
N ALA A 27 -6.33 -9.79 -4.94
CA ALA A 27 -7.69 -10.01 -4.47
C ALA A 27 -7.78 -11.27 -3.59
N LYS A 28 -7.20 -12.38 -4.05
CA LYS A 28 -7.14 -13.64 -3.28
C LYS A 28 -6.37 -13.48 -1.97
N SER A 29 -5.21 -12.83 -2.00
CA SER A 29 -4.35 -12.67 -0.81
C SER A 29 -4.98 -11.73 0.24
N CYS A 30 -5.73 -10.73 -0.21
CA CYS A 30 -6.37 -9.75 0.66
C CYS A 30 -7.82 -10.11 1.02
N SER A 31 -8.34 -11.25 0.57
CA SER A 31 -9.77 -11.63 0.72
C SER A 31 -10.74 -10.56 0.21
N MET A 32 -10.37 -9.89 -0.90
CA MET A 32 -11.15 -8.83 -1.53
C MET A 32 -11.66 -9.27 -2.89
N SER A 33 -12.71 -8.60 -3.41
CA SER A 33 -13.07 -8.78 -4.82
C SER A 33 -12.04 -8.11 -5.74
N ARG A 34 -11.80 -8.69 -6.91
CA ARG A 34 -10.97 -8.08 -7.97
C ARG A 34 -11.47 -6.67 -8.36
N ILE A 35 -12.80 -6.46 -8.33
CA ILE A 35 -13.43 -5.18 -8.63
C ILE A 35 -13.03 -4.13 -7.58
N SER A 36 -13.02 -4.50 -6.29
CA SER A 36 -12.59 -3.61 -5.20
C SER A 36 -11.12 -3.22 -5.36
N VAL A 37 -10.24 -4.19 -5.66
CA VAL A 37 -8.82 -3.92 -5.94
C VAL A 37 -8.66 -2.96 -7.12
N ASN A 38 -9.40 -3.19 -8.21
CA ASN A 38 -9.37 -2.33 -9.39
C ASN A 38 -9.81 -0.89 -9.08
N ARG A 39 -10.93 -0.72 -8.37
CA ARG A 39 -11.46 0.59 -7.98
C ARG A 39 -10.48 1.33 -7.08
N PHE A 40 -9.89 0.66 -6.10
CA PHE A 40 -8.86 1.24 -5.24
C PHE A 40 -7.62 1.67 -6.04
N PHE A 41 -7.09 0.80 -6.91
CA PHE A 41 -5.93 1.12 -7.76
C PHE A 41 -6.15 2.31 -8.70
N ARG A 42 -7.41 2.60 -9.03
CA ARG A 42 -7.84 3.75 -9.84
C ARG A 42 -8.27 4.95 -9.02
N SER A 43 -8.14 4.90 -7.70
CA SER A 43 -8.53 5.98 -6.78
C SER A 43 -10.04 6.26 -6.75
N HIS A 44 -10.87 5.28 -7.12
CA HIS A 44 -12.33 5.43 -7.10
C HIS A 44 -12.96 5.09 -5.74
N THR A 45 -12.27 4.31 -4.91
CA THR A 45 -12.74 3.90 -3.58
C THR A 45 -11.57 3.78 -2.62
N GLU A 46 -11.83 3.98 -1.33
CA GLU A 46 -10.91 3.58 -0.27
C GLU A 46 -11.08 2.10 0.10
N ILE A 47 -10.13 1.57 0.87
CA ILE A 47 -10.17 0.21 1.42
C ILE A 47 -9.99 0.28 2.93
N ARG A 48 -10.39 -0.78 3.65
CA ARG A 48 -10.27 -0.80 5.10
C ARG A 48 -8.80 -0.89 5.51
N ALA A 49 -8.48 -0.40 6.71
CA ALA A 49 -7.12 -0.44 7.24
C ALA A 49 -6.52 -1.87 7.25
N GLY A 50 -7.30 -2.88 7.62
CA GLY A 50 -6.88 -4.27 7.57
C GLY A 50 -6.55 -4.76 6.15
N ASP A 51 -7.39 -4.42 5.17
CA ASP A 51 -7.17 -4.76 3.76
C ASP A 51 -5.91 -4.06 3.22
N LEU A 52 -5.67 -2.81 3.63
CA LEU A 52 -4.46 -2.08 3.29
C LEU A 52 -3.22 -2.75 3.88
N GLY A 53 -3.26 -3.19 5.13
CA GLY A 53 -2.17 -3.95 5.76
C GLY A 53 -1.85 -5.24 5.00
N ALA A 54 -2.88 -6.03 4.65
CA ALA A 54 -2.72 -7.25 3.88
C ALA A 54 -2.15 -7.00 2.47
N LEU A 55 -2.61 -5.94 1.80
CA LEU A 55 -2.10 -5.51 0.51
C LEU A 55 -0.62 -5.12 0.59
N LEU A 56 -0.24 -4.29 1.57
CA LEU A 56 1.15 -3.89 1.78
C LEU A 56 2.04 -5.11 2.04
N GLY A 57 1.60 -6.05 2.88
CA GLY A 57 2.30 -7.31 3.12
C GLY A 57 2.48 -8.13 1.84
N THR A 58 1.44 -8.25 1.01
CA THR A 58 1.50 -8.92 -0.30
C THR A 58 2.51 -8.26 -1.24
N LEU A 59 2.69 -6.94 -1.13
CA LEU A 59 3.67 -6.18 -1.89
C LEU A 59 5.08 -6.19 -1.28
N GLY A 60 5.29 -6.93 -0.18
CA GLY A 60 6.56 -7.05 0.53
C GLY A 60 6.89 -5.85 1.42
N ILE A 61 5.88 -5.04 1.79
CA ILE A 61 6.02 -3.90 2.70
C ILE A 61 5.55 -4.32 4.08
N ASN A 62 6.48 -4.32 5.04
CA ASN A 62 6.14 -4.52 6.45
C ASN A 62 5.76 -3.18 7.09
N LEU A 63 4.45 -2.96 7.27
CA LEU A 63 3.92 -1.72 7.84
C LEU A 63 4.36 -1.50 9.28
N GLU A 64 4.39 -2.54 10.11
CA GLU A 64 4.83 -2.43 11.52
C GLU A 64 6.27 -1.95 11.59
N LYS A 65 7.15 -2.52 10.77
CA LYS A 65 8.54 -2.07 10.70
C LYS A 65 8.67 -0.60 10.28
N LEU A 66 7.88 -0.15 9.30
CA LEU A 66 7.89 1.26 8.88
C LEU A 66 7.46 2.20 10.01
N VAL A 67 6.46 1.79 10.79
CA VAL A 67 6.00 2.56 11.96
C VAL A 67 7.06 2.58 13.05
N ASP A 68 7.67 1.42 13.36
CA ASP A 68 8.76 1.32 14.33
C ASP A 68 9.95 2.23 13.95
N ASP A 69 10.36 2.21 12.68
CA ASP A 69 11.45 3.04 12.19
C ASP A 69 11.12 4.53 12.28
N ALA A 70 9.86 4.91 12.01
CA ALA A 70 9.40 6.30 12.17
C ALA A 70 9.37 6.74 13.64
N ILE A 71 8.95 5.86 14.57
CA ILE A 71 8.98 6.13 16.01
C ILE A 71 10.43 6.31 16.47
N ARG A 72 11.34 5.40 16.08
CA ARG A 72 12.77 5.52 16.41
C ARG A 72 13.34 6.85 15.94
N TYR A 73 13.08 7.22 14.68
CA TYR A 73 13.53 8.48 14.11
C TYR A 73 13.03 9.69 14.90
N ALA A 74 11.75 9.70 15.29
CA ALA A 74 11.16 10.80 16.07
C ALA A 74 11.74 10.91 17.49
N VAL A 75 12.17 9.79 18.09
CA VAL A 75 12.80 9.76 19.42
C VAL A 75 14.28 10.16 19.35
N THR A 76 15.00 9.79 18.29
CA THR A 76 16.46 10.05 18.15
C THR A 76 16.78 11.39 17.51
N SER A 77 15.84 12.00 16.80
CA SER A 77 16.03 13.34 16.24
C SER A 77 15.73 14.36 17.34
N PRO A 78 16.71 15.14 17.82
CA PRO A 78 16.42 16.23 18.75
C PRO A 78 15.47 17.18 18.01
N GLN A 79 14.26 17.34 18.55
CA GLN A 79 13.37 18.42 18.14
C GLN A 79 14.19 19.70 18.35
N GLY A 80 14.54 20.37 17.26
CA GLY A 80 15.23 21.66 17.30
C GLY A 80 14.38 22.72 17.98
#